data_AF-A0AAW4GIZ1-F1
#
_entry.id   AF-A0AAW4GIZ1-F1
#
_cell.length_a   1.000
_cell.length_b   1.000
_cell.length_c   1.000
_cell.angle_alpha   90.00
_cell.angle_beta   90.00
_cell.angle_gamma   90.00
#
_symmetry.space_group_name_H-M   'P 1'
#
loop_
_entity.id
_entity.type
_entity.pdbx_description
1 polymer ?
#
loop_
_entity_poly.entity_id
_entity_poly.type
_entity_poly.pdbx_seq_one_letter_code
_entity_poly.pdbx_strand_id
1 'polypeptide(L)'
;MKGNTRIAAPLGLLLLALAPFAQAQQEGNAPAAACLSRSQISASTSPAALMNALSRCVQDGRMQDAIDLYNIAGVFAHFDRQRVADETGHSAYNALKAMAGSAMGEENLGRFDSALKAQLTPDKAPAYVAGICTFSKRVGPPSYTPTYMLAHGMSNFTGTGGGLVPGFDPASAWQATLSQYLKCPG
;
A
#
# COMPACT_ATOMS: atom_id res chain seq x y z
N MET A 1 57.30 38.59 -11.96
CA MET A 1 56.51 38.43 -10.72
C MET A 1 55.35 39.42 -10.73
N LYS A 2 54.15 38.96 -11.09
CA LYS A 2 52.87 39.63 -10.81
C LYS A 2 51.85 38.49 -10.59
N GLY A 3 51.38 38.38 -9.36
CA GLY A 3 50.40 37.38 -8.96
C GLY A 3 48.99 37.83 -9.34
N ASN A 4 48.17 36.89 -9.81
CA ASN A 4 46.73 37.06 -9.90
C ASN A 4 46.06 35.96 -9.09
N THR A 5 45.21 36.39 -8.17
CA THR A 5 44.59 35.61 -7.12
C THR A 5 43.07 35.61 -7.35
N ARG A 6 42.47 34.41 -7.27
CA ARG A 6 41.04 34.10 -7.07
C ARG A 6 40.15 34.35 -8.32
N ILE A 7 39.04 33.64 -8.57
CA ILE A 7 38.02 33.11 -7.66
C ILE A 7 37.45 31.82 -8.25
N ALA A 8 37.43 30.74 -7.45
CA ALA A 8 36.63 29.55 -7.74
C ALA A 8 35.16 29.86 -7.40
N ALA A 9 34.27 29.74 -8.38
CA ALA A 9 32.83 29.76 -8.14
C ALA A 9 32.40 28.37 -7.62
N PRO A 10 31.68 28.25 -6.50
CA PRO A 10 31.13 26.97 -6.11
C PRO A 10 29.94 26.66 -7.03
N LEU A 11 29.94 25.46 -7.60
CA LEU A 11 28.75 24.83 -8.16
C LEU A 11 27.68 24.77 -7.06
N GLY A 12 26.72 25.69 -7.11
CA GLY A 12 25.47 25.56 -6.38
C GLY A 12 24.57 24.58 -7.13
N LEU A 13 24.69 23.28 -6.86
CA LEU A 13 23.61 22.34 -7.16
C LEU A 13 22.46 22.66 -6.21
N LEU A 14 21.52 23.49 -6.66
CA LEU A 14 20.24 23.68 -6.01
C LEU A 14 19.38 22.42 -6.29
N LEU A 15 19.58 21.37 -5.49
CA LEU A 15 18.69 20.21 -5.45
C LEU A 15 17.38 20.65 -4.78
N LEU A 16 16.46 21.20 -5.58
CA LEU A 16 15.06 21.35 -5.20
C LEU A 16 14.52 19.96 -4.88
N ALA A 17 14.24 19.72 -3.60
CA ALA A 17 13.66 18.48 -3.09
C ALA A 17 12.20 18.34 -3.57
N LEU A 18 12.01 17.93 -4.82
CA LEU A 18 10.72 17.53 -5.41
C LEU A 18 10.42 16.04 -5.22
N ALA A 19 11.24 15.33 -4.43
CA ALA A 19 11.20 13.88 -4.29
C ALA A 19 9.81 13.29 -3.90
N PRO A 20 9.05 13.84 -2.94
CA PRO A 20 7.83 13.17 -2.48
C PRO A 20 6.69 13.21 -3.52
N PHE A 21 6.57 14.28 -4.30
CA PHE A 21 5.56 14.39 -5.36
C PHE A 21 5.89 13.48 -6.55
N ALA A 22 7.17 13.39 -6.93
CA ALA A 22 7.61 12.49 -7.98
C ALA A 22 7.34 11.01 -7.63
N GLN A 23 7.58 10.60 -6.38
CA GLN A 23 7.31 9.23 -5.93
C GLN A 23 5.80 8.89 -5.90
N ALA A 24 4.95 9.80 -5.43
CA ALA A 24 3.50 9.60 -5.41
C ALA A 24 2.88 9.54 -6.83
N GLN A 25 3.35 10.38 -7.76
CA GLN A 25 2.93 10.32 -9.16
C GLN A 25 3.41 9.05 -9.87
N GLN A 26 4.57 8.51 -9.46
CA GLN A 26 5.15 7.32 -10.07
C GLN A 26 4.44 6.02 -9.63
N GLU A 27 3.87 5.97 -8.43
CA GLU A 27 2.99 4.86 -8.01
C GLU A 27 1.63 4.89 -8.75
N GLY A 28 1.12 6.09 -9.09
CA GLY A 28 -0.16 6.26 -9.80
C GLY A 28 -0.10 6.08 -11.33
N ASN A 29 1.06 6.32 -11.96
CA ASN A 29 1.27 6.25 -13.42
C ASN A 29 2.15 5.07 -13.87
N ALA A 30 2.47 4.13 -12.99
CA ALA A 30 3.23 2.93 -13.37
C ALA A 30 2.44 2.09 -14.39
N PRO A 31 3.10 1.48 -15.40
CA PRO A 31 2.46 0.48 -16.25
C PRO A 31 1.81 -0.61 -15.38
N ALA A 32 0.73 -1.22 -15.88
CA ALA A 32 0.00 -2.26 -15.16
C ALA A 32 0.99 -3.28 -14.58
N ALA A 33 1.02 -3.36 -13.24
CA ALA A 33 1.98 -4.21 -12.56
C ALA A 33 1.71 -5.68 -12.93
N ALA A 34 2.78 -6.45 -13.15
CA ALA A 34 2.66 -7.89 -13.34
C ALA A 34 1.94 -8.52 -12.14
N CYS A 35 1.18 -9.60 -12.37
CA CYS A 35 0.52 -10.31 -11.28
C CYS A 35 1.55 -10.84 -10.26
N LEU A 36 1.38 -10.48 -9.00
CA LEU A 36 2.23 -10.89 -7.88
C LEU A 36 1.64 -12.09 -7.15
N SER A 37 2.45 -13.11 -6.87
CA SER A 37 2.07 -14.16 -5.92
C SER A 37 2.27 -13.72 -4.47
N ARG A 38 1.62 -14.43 -3.54
CA ARG A 38 1.81 -14.21 -2.09
C ARG A 38 3.28 -14.26 -1.65
N SER A 39 4.11 -15.12 -2.26
CA SER A 39 5.53 -15.26 -1.89
C SER A 39 6.38 -14.06 -2.29
N GLN A 40 5.91 -13.21 -3.20
CA GLN A 40 6.59 -11.99 -3.64
C GLN A 40 6.23 -10.77 -2.77
N ILE A 41 5.24 -10.90 -1.89
CA ILE A 41 4.80 -9.81 -1.02
C ILE A 41 5.69 -9.76 0.21
N SER A 42 6.18 -8.56 0.54
CA SER A 42 7.03 -8.30 1.70
C SER A 42 6.54 -7.08 2.47
N ALA A 43 7.19 -6.76 3.59
CA ALA A 43 6.87 -5.58 4.40
C ALA A 43 7.04 -4.26 3.63
N SER A 44 7.81 -4.22 2.54
CA SER A 44 7.98 -3.03 1.70
C SER A 44 6.96 -2.92 0.57
N THR A 45 6.07 -3.90 0.38
CA THR A 45 5.05 -3.87 -0.67
C THR A 45 3.82 -3.07 -0.19
N SER A 46 3.51 -1.96 -0.85
CA SER A 46 2.40 -1.07 -0.46
C SER A 46 1.04 -1.56 -0.96
N PRO A 47 -0.09 -1.19 -0.30
CA PRO A 47 -1.44 -1.40 -0.82
C PRO A 47 -1.63 -0.85 -2.23
N ALA A 48 -1.03 0.29 -2.57
CA ALA A 48 -1.08 0.81 -3.93
C ALA A 48 -0.47 -0.17 -4.94
N ALA A 49 0.70 -0.75 -4.63
CA ALA A 49 1.32 -1.76 -5.49
C ALA A 49 0.49 -3.05 -5.61
N LEU A 50 -0.06 -3.55 -4.49
CA LEU A 50 -0.89 -4.75 -4.47
C LEU A 50 -2.18 -4.55 -5.29
N MET A 51 -2.84 -3.41 -5.12
CA MET A 51 -4.09 -3.11 -5.83
C MET A 51 -3.86 -2.84 -7.31
N ASN A 52 -2.71 -2.28 -7.71
CA ASN A 52 -2.34 -2.13 -9.12
C ASN A 52 -2.07 -3.49 -9.80
N ALA A 53 -1.49 -4.46 -9.09
CA ALA A 53 -1.23 -5.81 -9.62
C ALA A 53 -2.49 -6.71 -9.66
N LEU A 54 -3.52 -6.40 -8.87
CA LEU A 54 -4.72 -7.22 -8.71
C LEU A 54 -5.45 -7.46 -10.03
N SER A 55 -5.70 -6.40 -10.82
CA SER A 55 -6.42 -6.50 -12.09
C SER A 55 -5.70 -7.43 -13.07
N ARG A 56 -4.37 -7.38 -13.09
CA ARG A 56 -3.55 -8.28 -13.91
C ARG A 56 -3.68 -9.73 -13.47
N CYS A 57 -3.72 -10.01 -12.16
CA CYS A 57 -3.96 -11.37 -11.67
C CYS A 57 -5.29 -11.95 -12.13
N VAL A 58 -6.35 -11.14 -12.16
CA VAL A 58 -7.66 -11.59 -12.65
C VAL A 58 -7.64 -11.86 -14.15
N GLN A 59 -7.00 -10.98 -14.92
CA GLN A 59 -6.83 -11.14 -16.37
C GLN A 59 -6.00 -12.40 -16.71
N ASP A 60 -4.96 -12.70 -15.92
CA ASP A 60 -4.10 -13.87 -16.10
C ASP A 60 -4.72 -15.18 -15.59
N GLY A 61 -5.97 -15.15 -15.09
CA GLY A 61 -6.63 -16.32 -14.50
C GLY A 61 -6.05 -16.75 -13.15
N ARG A 62 -5.14 -15.95 -12.57
CA ARG A 62 -4.50 -16.18 -11.27
C ARG A 62 -5.39 -15.67 -10.13
N MET A 63 -6.59 -16.25 -10.03
CA MET A 63 -7.64 -15.76 -9.13
C MET A 63 -7.25 -15.83 -7.65
N GLN A 64 -6.55 -16.89 -7.22
CA GLN A 64 -6.09 -16.99 -5.83
C GLN A 64 -5.11 -15.87 -5.48
N ASP A 65 -4.21 -15.52 -6.41
CA ASP A 65 -3.28 -14.41 -6.19
C ASP A 65 -4.03 -13.07 -6.11
N ALA A 66 -5.04 -12.84 -6.95
CA ALA A 66 -5.88 -11.64 -6.86
C ALA A 66 -6.58 -11.52 -5.48
N ILE A 67 -7.11 -12.64 -4.97
CA ILE A 67 -7.76 -12.72 -3.66
C ILE A 67 -6.75 -12.43 -2.53
N ASP A 68 -5.54 -12.98 -2.64
CA ASP A 68 -4.47 -12.73 -1.68
C ASP A 68 -4.06 -11.26 -1.68
N LEU A 69 -3.85 -10.65 -2.85
CA LEU A 69 -3.50 -9.24 -3.01
C LEU A 69 -4.56 -8.33 -2.37
N TYR A 70 -5.84 -8.58 -2.63
CA TYR A 70 -6.94 -7.80 -2.07
C TYR A 70 -6.96 -7.85 -0.53
N ASN A 71 -6.85 -9.06 0.03
CA ASN A 71 -6.93 -9.23 1.48
C ASN A 71 -5.68 -8.66 2.18
N ILE A 72 -4.48 -8.93 1.65
CA ILE A 72 -3.23 -8.42 2.23
C ILE A 72 -3.15 -6.90 2.12
N ALA A 73 -3.61 -6.31 1.01
CA ALA A 73 -3.72 -4.86 0.87
C ALA A 73 -4.64 -4.26 1.95
N GLY A 74 -5.74 -4.94 2.28
CA GLY A 74 -6.64 -4.53 3.37
C GLY A 74 -5.96 -4.54 4.74
N VAL A 75 -5.15 -5.56 5.02
CA VAL A 75 -4.38 -5.68 6.27
C VAL A 75 -3.37 -4.55 6.39
N PHE A 76 -2.58 -4.32 5.34
CA PHE A 76 -1.57 -3.28 5.32
C PHE A 76 -2.20 -1.88 5.36
N ALA A 77 -3.32 -1.66 4.66
CA ALA A 77 -4.06 -0.41 4.72
C ALA A 77 -4.66 -0.16 6.11
N HIS A 78 -5.14 -1.19 6.80
CA HIS A 78 -5.63 -1.04 8.18
C HIS A 78 -4.50 -0.62 9.14
N PHE A 79 -3.31 -1.19 8.99
CA PHE A 79 -2.13 -0.74 9.74
C PHE A 79 -1.74 0.69 9.37
N ASP A 80 -1.73 1.04 8.08
CA ASP A 80 -1.37 2.39 7.61
C ASP A 80 -2.26 3.48 8.18
N ARG A 81 -3.57 3.22 8.30
CA ARG A 81 -4.52 4.15 8.92
C ARG A 81 -4.20 4.48 10.37
N GLN A 82 -3.56 3.56 11.10
CA GLN A 82 -3.16 3.80 12.50
C GLN A 82 -1.93 4.71 12.60
N ARG A 83 -1.09 4.77 11.55
CA ARG A 83 0.15 5.57 11.54
C ARG A 83 0.05 6.87 10.75
N VAL A 84 -1.00 7.09 9.97
CA VAL A 84 -1.23 8.33 9.22
C VAL A 84 -2.09 9.27 10.06
N ALA A 85 -1.55 10.45 10.40
CA ALA A 85 -2.21 11.43 11.27
C ALA A 85 -3.43 12.09 10.61
N ASP A 86 -3.36 12.32 9.30
CA ASP A 86 -4.45 12.91 8.53
C ASP A 86 -5.48 11.84 8.14
N GLU A 87 -6.59 11.79 8.88
CA GLU A 87 -7.67 10.83 8.64
C GLU A 87 -8.34 10.99 7.28
N THR A 88 -8.28 12.17 6.66
CA THR A 88 -8.88 12.37 5.33
C THR A 88 -8.15 11.55 4.25
N GLY A 89 -6.85 11.32 4.43
CA GLY A 89 -6.02 10.48 3.57
C GLY A 89 -6.35 8.98 3.68
N HIS A 90 -7.07 8.55 4.72
CA HIS A 90 -7.45 7.14 4.89
C HIS A 90 -8.37 6.65 3.77
N SER A 91 -9.10 7.58 3.13
CA SER A 91 -9.98 7.29 2.00
C SER A 91 -9.23 6.81 0.75
N ALA A 92 -7.92 7.01 0.67
CA ALA A 92 -7.08 6.59 -0.45
C ALA A 92 -7.20 5.09 -0.76
N TYR A 93 -7.37 4.24 0.26
CA TYR A 93 -7.56 2.81 0.02
C TYR A 93 -8.88 2.48 -0.70
N ASN A 94 -9.95 3.25 -0.46
CA ASN A 94 -11.20 3.09 -1.22
C ASN A 94 -11.02 3.53 -2.68
N ALA A 95 -10.25 4.59 -2.94
CA ALA A 95 -9.91 4.99 -4.30
C ALA A 95 -9.11 3.89 -5.02
N LEU A 96 -8.13 3.27 -4.37
CA LEU A 96 -7.37 2.14 -4.93
C LEU A 96 -8.28 0.95 -5.30
N LYS A 97 -9.25 0.60 -4.46
CA LYS A 97 -10.25 -0.44 -4.78
C LYS A 97 -11.10 -0.06 -5.99
N ALA A 98 -11.56 1.19 -6.06
CA ALA A 98 -12.36 1.66 -7.19
C ALA A 98 -11.56 1.64 -8.50
N MET A 99 -10.29 2.07 -8.48
CA MET A 99 -9.40 2.03 -9.63
C MET A 99 -9.14 0.60 -10.10
N ALA A 100 -8.85 -0.33 -9.17
CA ALA A 100 -8.67 -1.74 -9.51
C ALA A 100 -9.96 -2.35 -10.11
N GLY A 101 -11.12 -2.02 -9.54
CA GLY A 101 -12.43 -2.42 -10.07
C GLY A 101 -12.67 -1.91 -11.48
N SER A 102 -12.42 -0.63 -11.72
CA SER A 102 -12.53 -0.01 -13.04
C SER A 102 -11.58 -0.65 -14.06
N ALA A 103 -10.33 -0.94 -13.67
CA ALA A 103 -9.33 -1.57 -14.53
C ALA A 103 -9.67 -3.03 -14.89
N MET A 104 -10.43 -3.74 -14.05
CA MET A 104 -10.92 -5.09 -14.35
C MET A 104 -12.05 -5.06 -15.40
N GLY A 105 -12.90 -4.04 -15.39
CA GLY A 105 -14.17 -4.04 -16.10
C GLY A 105 -15.20 -4.93 -15.42
N GLU A 106 -16.46 -4.81 -15.84
CA GLU A 106 -17.61 -5.42 -15.14
C GLU A 106 -17.53 -6.95 -15.05
N GLU A 107 -17.20 -7.62 -16.16
CA GLU A 107 -17.10 -9.09 -16.21
C GLU A 107 -16.05 -9.64 -15.22
N ASN A 108 -14.82 -9.11 -15.29
CA ASN A 108 -13.75 -9.58 -14.41
C ASN A 108 -13.97 -9.19 -12.96
N LEU A 109 -14.56 -8.01 -12.70
CA LEU A 109 -14.96 -7.63 -11.34
C LEU A 109 -16.00 -8.60 -10.78
N GLY A 110 -17.00 -9.00 -11.58
CA GLY A 110 -18.00 -10.00 -11.17
C GLY A 110 -17.39 -11.38 -10.91
N ARG A 111 -16.44 -11.81 -11.75
CA ARG A 111 -15.67 -13.05 -11.54
C ARG A 111 -14.85 -13.00 -10.26
N PHE A 112 -14.16 -11.90 -10.01
CA PHE A 112 -13.37 -11.67 -8.80
C PHE A 112 -14.24 -11.67 -7.55
N ASP A 113 -15.34 -10.91 -7.55
CA ASP A 113 -16.29 -10.84 -6.42
C ASP A 113 -16.87 -12.23 -6.09
N SER A 114 -17.28 -12.99 -7.12
CA SER A 114 -17.78 -14.35 -6.94
C SER A 114 -16.72 -15.27 -6.32
N ALA A 115 -15.48 -15.20 -6.81
CA ALA A 115 -14.37 -16.00 -6.28
C ALA A 115 -13.99 -15.62 -4.85
N LEU A 116 -13.96 -14.31 -4.54
CA LEU A 116 -13.70 -13.82 -3.19
C LEU A 116 -14.78 -14.29 -2.20
N LYS A 117 -16.07 -14.16 -2.57
CA LYS A 117 -17.18 -14.68 -1.76
C LYS A 117 -17.07 -16.18 -1.54
N ALA A 118 -16.75 -16.94 -2.59
CA ALA A 118 -16.56 -18.38 -2.52
C ALA A 118 -15.35 -18.81 -1.67
N GLN A 119 -14.34 -17.94 -1.49
CA GLN A 119 -13.20 -18.18 -0.61
C GLN A 119 -13.54 -17.92 0.87
N LEU A 120 -14.49 -17.01 1.11
CA LEU A 120 -14.86 -16.53 2.44
C LEU A 120 -16.14 -17.19 3.00
N THR A 121 -16.55 -18.33 2.44
CA THR A 121 -17.64 -19.14 2.99
C THR A 121 -17.23 -19.79 4.33
N PRO A 122 -18.16 -20.13 5.23
CA PRO A 122 -17.84 -20.66 6.56
C PRO A 122 -16.95 -21.92 6.57
N ASP A 123 -17.00 -22.74 5.53
CA ASP A 123 -16.17 -23.95 5.36
C ASP A 123 -14.73 -23.65 4.95
N LYS A 124 -14.47 -22.57 4.21
CA LYS A 124 -13.14 -22.22 3.68
C LYS A 124 -12.45 -21.08 4.43
N ALA A 125 -13.24 -20.13 4.93
CA ALA A 125 -12.74 -18.94 5.58
C ALA A 125 -11.77 -19.25 6.74
N PRO A 126 -12.03 -20.23 7.63
CA PRO A 126 -11.12 -20.49 8.75
C PRO A 126 -9.69 -20.85 8.30
N ALA A 127 -9.56 -21.76 7.33
CA ALA A 127 -8.25 -22.18 6.81
C ALA A 127 -7.57 -21.07 6.02
N TYR A 128 -8.33 -20.30 5.24
CA TYR A 128 -7.80 -19.17 4.48
C TYR A 128 -7.29 -18.06 5.39
N VAL A 129 -8.11 -17.64 6.37
CA VAL A 129 -7.73 -16.63 7.37
C VAL A 129 -6.52 -17.09 8.18
N ALA A 130 -6.47 -18.35 8.60
CA ALA A 130 -5.28 -18.90 9.26
C ALA A 130 -4.02 -18.75 8.39
N GLY A 131 -4.12 -19.02 7.08
CA GLY A 131 -3.03 -18.81 6.13
C GLY A 131 -2.59 -17.34 6.00
N ILE A 132 -3.55 -16.40 5.95
CA ILE A 132 -3.26 -14.95 5.95
C ILE A 132 -2.65 -14.49 7.27
N CYS A 133 -3.06 -15.09 8.39
CA CYS A 133 -2.48 -14.83 9.71
C CYS A 133 -1.04 -15.32 9.81
N THR A 134 -0.74 -16.55 9.38
CA THR A 134 0.63 -17.07 9.33
C THR A 134 1.52 -16.21 8.42
N PHE A 135 0.99 -15.80 7.27
CA PHE A 135 1.69 -14.87 6.37
C PHE A 135 1.99 -13.54 7.07
N SER A 136 0.98 -12.89 7.65
CA SER A 136 1.09 -11.56 8.27
C SER A 136 2.01 -11.59 9.50
N LYS A 137 1.94 -12.65 10.33
CA LYS A 137 2.86 -12.86 11.46
C LYS A 137 4.32 -12.96 10.98
N ARG A 138 4.58 -13.65 9.87
CA ARG A 138 5.94 -13.80 9.29
C ARG A 138 6.46 -12.50 8.67
N VAL A 139 5.62 -11.77 7.95
CA VAL A 139 6.03 -10.53 7.26
C VAL A 139 6.29 -9.40 8.25
N GLY A 140 5.50 -9.31 9.31
CA GLY A 140 5.60 -8.21 10.28
C GLY A 140 4.96 -6.91 9.76
N PRO A 141 5.13 -5.80 10.50
CA PRO A 141 4.55 -4.51 10.12
C PRO A 141 5.11 -3.99 8.79
N PRO A 142 4.29 -3.32 7.97
CA PRO A 142 4.73 -2.54 6.83
C PRO A 142 5.94 -1.61 7.11
N SER A 143 7.01 -1.75 6.31
CA SER A 143 8.26 -0.98 6.42
C SER A 143 8.35 0.22 5.48
N TYR A 144 7.42 0.36 4.54
CA TYR A 144 7.32 1.52 3.64
C TYR A 144 6.69 2.74 4.33
N THR A 145 6.90 3.93 3.77
CA THR A 145 6.11 5.14 4.10
C THR A 145 4.80 5.12 3.29
N PRO A 146 3.61 5.28 3.91
CA PRO A 146 2.32 5.19 3.22
C PRO A 146 2.01 6.45 2.38
N THR A 147 2.87 6.72 1.40
CA THR A 147 2.76 7.86 0.45
C THR A 147 1.39 7.92 -0.22
N TYR A 148 0.81 6.77 -0.56
CA TYR A 148 -0.53 6.71 -1.15
C TYR A 148 -1.63 7.30 -0.24
N MET A 149 -1.51 7.24 1.09
CA MET A 149 -2.44 7.95 1.99
C MET A 149 -2.02 9.39 2.21
N LEU A 150 -0.72 9.63 2.43
CA LEU A 150 -0.18 10.96 2.72
C LEU A 150 -0.43 11.96 1.57
N ALA A 151 -0.32 11.51 0.32
CA ALA A 151 -0.52 12.36 -0.85
C ALA A 151 -2.00 12.73 -1.10
N HIS A 152 -2.95 11.96 -0.54
CA HIS A 152 -4.38 12.14 -0.75
C HIS A 152 -5.10 12.74 0.47
N GLY A 153 -4.37 13.04 1.55
CA GLY A 153 -4.90 13.77 2.68
C GLY A 153 -5.03 15.27 2.40
N MET A 154 -6.01 15.92 3.03
CA MET A 154 -6.21 17.38 2.98
C MET A 154 -4.99 18.14 3.47
N SER A 155 -4.21 17.56 4.38
CA SER A 155 -2.95 18.12 4.86
C SER A 155 -1.93 18.37 3.75
N ASN A 156 -1.97 17.61 2.64
CA ASN A 156 -1.11 17.84 1.48
C ASN A 156 -1.47 19.14 0.74
N PHE A 157 -2.73 19.59 0.87
CA PHE A 157 -3.23 20.82 0.25
C PHE A 157 -3.16 22.01 1.21
N THR A 158 -3.37 21.79 2.51
CA THR A 158 -3.36 22.84 3.54
C THR A 158 -1.98 23.08 4.14
N GLY A 159 -1.06 22.12 4.03
CA GLY A 159 0.25 22.15 4.67
C GLY A 159 0.23 21.89 6.19
N THR A 160 -0.91 21.47 6.76
CA THR A 160 -1.13 21.34 8.21
C THR A 160 -1.73 20.00 8.58
N GLY A 161 -1.34 19.43 9.73
CA GLY A 161 -1.93 18.21 10.28
C GLY A 161 -1.59 16.90 9.54
N GLY A 162 -0.60 16.94 8.64
CA GLY A 162 -0.17 15.79 7.85
C GLY A 162 0.93 14.95 8.47
N GLY A 163 1.37 13.94 7.71
CA GLY A 163 2.49 13.07 8.10
C GLY A 163 2.08 11.87 8.95
N LEU A 164 3.07 11.28 9.59
CA LEU A 164 2.89 10.13 10.47
C LEU A 164 2.60 10.57 11.91
N VAL A 165 1.86 9.75 12.65
CA VAL A 165 1.59 9.94 14.08
C VAL A 165 2.93 9.96 14.85
N PRO A 166 3.25 11.05 15.59
CA PRO A 166 4.47 11.11 16.38
C PRO A 166 4.52 10.02 17.47
N GLY A 167 5.67 9.37 17.64
CA GLY A 167 5.84 8.32 18.64
C GLY A 167 5.03 7.04 18.36
N PHE A 168 4.57 6.83 17.12
CA PHE A 168 3.84 5.63 16.73
C PHE A 168 4.62 4.36 17.05
N ASP A 169 4.00 3.42 17.76
CA ASP A 169 4.54 2.09 18.06
C ASP A 169 4.07 1.08 17.00
N PRO A 170 4.92 0.73 16.02
CA PRO A 170 4.55 -0.21 14.97
C PRO A 170 4.32 -1.63 15.47
N ALA A 171 4.96 -2.05 16.56
CA ALA A 171 4.79 -3.40 17.09
C ALA A 171 3.40 -3.58 17.71
N SER A 172 2.99 -2.62 18.56
CA SER A 172 1.66 -2.62 19.18
C SER A 172 0.54 -2.48 18.14
N ALA A 173 0.67 -1.54 17.19
CA ALA A 173 -0.32 -1.36 16.13
C ALA A 173 -0.42 -2.57 15.17
N TRP A 174 0.70 -3.26 14.92
CA TRP A 174 0.67 -4.49 14.15
C TRP A 174 -0.06 -5.60 14.90
N GLN A 175 0.21 -5.76 16.20
CA GLN A 175 -0.51 -6.72 17.03
C GLN A 175 -2.02 -6.42 17.08
N ALA A 176 -2.40 -5.14 17.16
CA ALA A 176 -3.79 -4.71 17.05
C ALA A 176 -4.39 -5.07 15.68
N THR A 177 -3.66 -4.86 14.59
CA THR A 177 -4.08 -5.26 13.23
C THR A 177 -4.33 -6.77 13.15
N LEU A 178 -3.41 -7.59 13.66
CA LEU A 178 -3.54 -9.04 13.64
C LEU A 178 -4.72 -9.53 14.48
N SER A 179 -4.89 -9.01 15.69
CA SER A 179 -5.89 -9.49 16.66
C SER A 179 -7.28 -8.89 16.44
N GLN A 180 -7.38 -7.62 16.05
CA GLN A 180 -8.65 -6.89 15.98
C GLN A 180 -9.21 -6.81 14.57
N TYR A 181 -8.37 -6.64 13.55
CA TYR A 181 -8.80 -6.58 12.15
C TYR A 181 -8.83 -7.97 11.51
N LEU A 182 -7.70 -8.70 11.53
CA LEU A 182 -7.64 -10.05 10.96
C LEU A 182 -8.27 -11.15 11.84
N LYS A 183 -8.48 -10.87 13.13
CA LYS A 183 -8.94 -11.86 14.12
C LYS A 183 -8.06 -13.12 14.15
N CYS A 184 -6.76 -12.95 14.03
CA CYS A 184 -5.82 -14.06 14.08
C CYS A 184 -5.91 -14.79 15.43
N PRO A 185 -5.92 -16.14 15.44
CA PRO A 185 -5.77 -16.89 16.68
C PRO A 185 -4.42 -16.53 17.33
N GLY A 186 -4.44 -16.43 18.67
CA GLY A 186 -3.25 -16.17 19.51
C GLY A 186 -2.09 -17.07 19.11
#